data_AF-A0A2M7AHJ9-F1
#
_entry.id   AF-A0A2M7AHJ9-F1
#
_cell.length_a   1.000
_cell.length_b   1.000
_cell.length_c   1.000
_cell.angle_alpha   90.00
_cell.angle_beta   90.00
_cell.angle_gamma   90.00
#
_symmetry.space_group_name_H-M   'P 1'
#
loop_
_entity.id
_entity.type
_entity.pdbx_description
1 polymer ?
#
loop_
_entity_poly.entity_id
_entity_poly.type
_entity_poly.pdbx_seq_one_letter_code
_entity_poly.pdbx_strand_id
1 'polypeptide(L)'
;MPDNAWMNLAYRFNMAPASIDEYIRTVGALFLWDRPFGTMPDLSSLPRTKWFPDGGVFMRSGWEFQDLAFWLKTQQYQCTTGKHEDYGSFYLHAYGEPFAAEGAGKVESSAVHNLVFIDGKCMDRGSYDVMPSAPLVDLVAGDFASAAIVDQKEAYSEDTYFEGPERTLVSKPLNPVQKAQRIGCVVWGGRNVGPYVLIVDDIDKDGQPHDYRWQMLLNPNHTVQEKQGEERWVVARDKLPAETFYPPAMDVALLSPIGKITPIPGNAEKKDSPRLVIDANAVNPRFAVCLYPRRPGQPTVWGMPELSVVKHETEGGFATVLKWPECVDRVVVSYGGGVEVAGIQTNARLVVVRTALPSFGSGAPYGEVIGALMVQGTGLLADGRAMVNASAISSISAHVNNGRSAIGIFTKESGLRLGFPVVKPSRS
;
A
#
# COMPACT_ATOMS: atom_id res chain seq x y z
N MET A 1 -5.56 32.30 -24.28
CA MET A 1 -5.75 30.88 -23.92
C MET A 1 -7.15 30.77 -23.35
N PRO A 2 -7.94 29.73 -23.64
CA PRO A 2 -9.34 29.73 -23.21
C PRO A 2 -9.42 29.56 -21.69
N ASP A 3 -10.25 30.38 -21.04
CA ASP A 3 -10.59 30.36 -19.60
C ASP A 3 -11.42 29.12 -19.20
N ASN A 4 -11.09 27.95 -19.74
CA ASN A 4 -11.75 26.72 -19.36
C ASN A 4 -11.11 26.18 -18.08
N ALA A 5 -11.82 26.33 -16.95
CA ALA A 5 -11.42 25.79 -15.66
C ALA A 5 -11.05 24.29 -15.72
N TRP A 6 -11.67 23.53 -16.64
CA TRP A 6 -11.34 22.12 -16.88
C TRP A 6 -9.96 21.92 -17.49
N MET A 7 -9.57 22.75 -18.46
CA MET A 7 -8.24 22.68 -19.04
C MET A 7 -7.19 23.08 -18.01
N ASN A 8 -7.45 24.10 -17.19
CA ASN A 8 -6.56 24.47 -16.09
C ASN A 8 -6.45 23.36 -15.02
N LEU A 9 -7.52 22.65 -14.71
CA LEU A 9 -7.49 21.51 -13.79
C LEU A 9 -6.73 20.32 -14.38
N ALA A 10 -7.01 19.95 -15.63
CA ALA A 10 -6.30 18.88 -16.34
C ALA A 10 -4.81 19.19 -16.50
N TYR A 11 -4.44 20.46 -16.77
CA TYR A 11 -3.04 20.91 -16.81
C TYR A 11 -2.40 20.96 -15.41
N ARG A 12 -3.12 21.33 -14.35
CA ARG A 12 -2.61 21.26 -12.97
C ARG A 12 -2.35 19.81 -12.52
N PHE A 13 -3.10 18.85 -13.08
CA PHE A 13 -2.86 17.42 -12.87
C PHE A 13 -1.82 16.82 -13.83
N ASN A 14 -1.30 17.55 -14.84
CA ASN A 14 -0.35 16.99 -15.81
C ASN A 14 0.82 17.94 -16.19
N MET A 15 2.02 17.51 -15.74
CA MET A 15 3.24 17.34 -16.54
C MET A 15 4.31 18.45 -16.60
N ALA A 16 5.49 18.09 -16.05
CA ALA A 16 6.76 18.26 -16.78
C ALA A 16 6.73 17.40 -18.06
N PRO A 17 7.39 17.82 -19.16
CA PRO A 17 7.11 17.33 -20.51
C PRO A 17 7.59 15.89 -20.74
N ALA A 18 6.74 14.90 -20.48
CA ALA A 18 6.95 13.52 -20.90
C ALA A 18 5.67 12.95 -21.53
N SER A 19 5.54 13.15 -22.85
CA SER A 19 4.57 12.53 -23.79
C SER A 19 3.08 12.42 -23.38
N ILE A 20 2.25 13.11 -24.16
CA ILE A 20 0.78 13.05 -24.21
C ILE A 20 0.18 11.63 -24.29
N ASP A 21 0.96 10.58 -24.58
CA ASP A 21 0.44 9.20 -24.66
C ASP A 21 0.20 8.53 -23.29
N GLU A 22 0.82 9.00 -22.19
CA GLU A 22 0.51 8.53 -20.82
C GLU A 22 -0.76 9.20 -20.23
N TYR A 23 -1.28 10.21 -20.93
CA TYR A 23 -2.43 11.05 -20.55
C TYR A 23 -3.74 10.26 -20.38
N ILE A 24 -3.98 9.20 -21.15
CA ILE A 24 -5.30 8.56 -21.21
C ILE A 24 -5.61 7.68 -19.99
N ARG A 25 -4.59 7.19 -19.25
CA ARG A 25 -4.81 6.26 -18.12
C ARG A 25 -5.01 6.97 -16.78
N THR A 26 -4.32 8.08 -16.51
CA THR A 26 -4.52 8.87 -15.28
C THR A 26 -5.78 9.73 -15.33
N VAL A 27 -6.21 10.16 -16.53
CA VAL A 27 -7.48 10.86 -16.75
C VAL A 27 -8.69 9.90 -16.62
N GLY A 28 -8.49 8.58 -16.45
CA GLY A 28 -9.56 7.64 -16.10
C GLY A 28 -10.32 8.02 -14.81
N ALA A 29 -9.65 8.70 -13.87
CA ALA A 29 -10.31 9.26 -12.68
C ALA A 29 -11.16 10.52 -12.99
N LEU A 30 -10.94 11.18 -14.13
CA LEU A 30 -11.71 12.34 -14.62
C LEU A 30 -12.79 11.93 -15.65
N PHE A 31 -12.57 10.88 -16.45
CA PHE A 31 -13.52 10.40 -17.48
C PHE A 31 -14.76 9.70 -16.92
N LEU A 32 -14.76 9.28 -15.64
CA LEU A 32 -15.98 8.79 -14.98
C LEU A 32 -17.01 9.91 -14.70
N TRP A 33 -16.72 11.15 -15.06
CA TRP A 33 -17.58 12.31 -14.87
C TRP A 33 -17.85 13.11 -16.16
N ASP A 34 -18.00 12.42 -17.30
CA ASP A 34 -18.53 13.00 -18.56
C ASP A 34 -20.05 13.24 -18.53
N ARG A 35 -20.56 13.75 -17.40
CA ARG A 35 -21.86 14.41 -17.33
C ARG A 35 -21.58 15.89 -17.08
N PRO A 36 -22.34 16.82 -17.68
CA PRO A 36 -22.28 18.22 -17.27
C PRO A 36 -22.73 18.32 -15.81
N PHE A 37 -21.79 18.21 -14.88
CA PHE A 37 -22.03 18.60 -13.50
C PHE A 37 -22.15 20.11 -13.47
N GLY A 38 -22.96 20.62 -12.54
CA GLY A 38 -22.98 22.04 -12.20
C GLY A 38 -21.63 22.47 -11.61
N THR A 39 -21.65 23.14 -10.47
CA THR A 39 -20.42 23.41 -9.72
C THR A 39 -19.75 22.11 -9.31
N MET A 40 -18.44 21.97 -9.56
CA MET A 40 -17.63 20.87 -9.05
C MET A 40 -17.86 20.72 -7.55
N PRO A 41 -17.99 19.48 -7.02
CA PRO A 41 -18.03 19.29 -5.58
C PRO A 41 -16.74 19.85 -4.98
N ASP A 42 -16.85 20.39 -3.77
CA ASP A 42 -15.67 20.72 -2.98
C ASP A 42 -14.80 19.46 -2.84
N LEU A 43 -13.60 19.49 -3.41
CA LEU A 43 -12.71 18.33 -3.41
C LEU A 43 -12.40 17.86 -1.98
N SER A 44 -12.37 18.77 -1.00
CA SER A 44 -12.14 18.42 0.40
C SER A 44 -13.27 17.59 1.02
N SER A 45 -14.47 17.60 0.41
CA SER A 45 -15.62 16.79 0.83
C SER A 45 -15.62 15.37 0.25
N LEU A 46 -14.77 15.09 -0.74
CA LEU A 46 -14.70 13.78 -1.37
C LEU A 46 -13.94 12.79 -0.48
N PRO A 47 -14.35 11.50 -0.46
CA PRO A 47 -13.72 10.50 0.39
C PRO A 47 -12.27 10.26 -0.02
N ARG A 48 -11.39 10.09 0.98
CA ARG A 48 -9.98 9.72 0.79
C ARG A 48 -9.78 8.32 0.25
N THR A 49 -10.81 7.47 0.31
CA THR A 49 -10.74 6.09 -0.17
C THR A 49 -11.96 5.76 -1.01
N LYS A 50 -11.72 5.21 -2.19
CA LYS A 50 -12.78 4.80 -3.11
C LYS A 50 -12.42 3.48 -3.77
N TRP A 51 -13.35 2.54 -3.73
CA TRP A 51 -13.28 1.32 -4.51
C TRP A 51 -14.07 1.47 -5.81
N PHE A 52 -13.45 1.01 -6.90
CA PHE A 52 -14.03 0.83 -8.21
C PHE A 52 -13.99 -0.67 -8.53
N PRO A 53 -15.14 -1.36 -8.59
CA PRO A 53 -15.20 -2.83 -8.78
C PRO A 53 -14.35 -3.35 -9.95
N ASP A 54 -14.26 -2.56 -11.02
CA ASP A 54 -13.57 -2.91 -12.26
C ASP A 54 -12.16 -2.32 -12.41
N GLY A 55 -11.65 -1.61 -11.40
CA GLY A 55 -10.38 -0.88 -11.50
C GLY A 55 -9.47 -0.99 -10.29
N GLY A 56 -10.00 -1.01 -9.08
CA GLY A 56 -9.19 -1.10 -7.87
C GLY A 56 -9.64 -0.20 -6.73
N VAL A 57 -8.81 -0.16 -5.69
CA VAL A 57 -9.00 0.73 -4.55
C VAL A 57 -8.01 1.88 -4.65
N PHE A 58 -8.53 3.10 -4.68
CA PHE A 58 -7.76 4.34 -4.63
C PHE A 58 -7.79 4.89 -3.22
N MET A 59 -6.62 5.27 -2.71
CA MET A 59 -6.40 5.83 -1.38
C MET A 59 -5.54 7.08 -1.50
N ARG A 60 -5.97 8.22 -0.94
CA ARG A 60 -5.27 9.49 -1.10
C ARG A 60 -5.27 10.36 0.15
N SER A 61 -4.20 11.13 0.37
CA SER A 61 -4.11 12.08 1.50
C SER A 61 -4.94 13.35 1.29
N GLY A 62 -5.16 13.72 0.02
CA GLY A 62 -5.90 14.89 -0.42
C GLY A 62 -6.01 14.90 -1.95
N TRP A 63 -6.42 16.03 -2.52
CA TRP A 63 -6.76 16.16 -3.95
C TRP A 63 -5.78 17.03 -4.74
N GLU A 64 -4.74 17.55 -4.09
CA GLU A 64 -3.73 18.38 -4.74
C GLU A 64 -2.65 17.52 -5.42
N PHE A 65 -1.91 18.12 -6.34
CA PHE A 65 -0.80 17.45 -7.06
C PHE A 65 0.30 16.92 -6.12
N GLN A 66 0.47 17.59 -4.98
CA GLN A 66 1.45 17.22 -3.96
C GLN A 66 0.93 16.17 -2.98
N ASP A 67 -0.32 15.73 -3.08
CA ASP A 67 -0.84 14.69 -2.21
C ASP A 67 -0.33 13.29 -2.59
N LEU A 68 -0.32 12.41 -1.59
CA LEU A 68 -0.10 10.98 -1.82
C LEU A 68 -1.36 10.39 -2.46
N ALA A 69 -1.17 9.63 -3.53
CA ALA A 69 -2.17 8.80 -4.18
C ALA A 69 -1.61 7.39 -4.35
N PHE A 70 -2.32 6.42 -3.77
CA PHE A 70 -2.03 5.00 -3.84
C PHE A 70 -3.19 4.30 -4.54
N TRP A 71 -2.87 3.44 -5.50
CA TRP A 71 -3.84 2.60 -6.19
C TRP A 71 -3.44 1.15 -6.02
N LEU A 72 -4.34 0.35 -5.44
CA LEU A 72 -4.23 -1.10 -5.40
C LEU A 72 -5.17 -1.67 -6.45
N LYS A 73 -4.63 -2.34 -7.47
CA LYS A 73 -5.44 -2.88 -8.54
C LYS A 73 -6.27 -4.06 -8.05
N THR A 74 -7.58 -3.95 -8.24
CA THR A 74 -8.53 -5.05 -8.05
C THR A 74 -9.26 -5.21 -9.36
N GLN A 75 -9.51 -6.43 -9.78
CA GLN A 75 -10.26 -6.63 -11.00
C GLN A 75 -11.04 -7.92 -10.90
N GLN A 76 -12.36 -7.83 -11.09
CA GLN A 76 -13.19 -9.01 -11.28
C GLN A 76 -12.96 -9.55 -12.70
N TYR A 77 -13.21 -10.84 -12.90
CA TYR A 77 -13.03 -11.50 -14.19
C TYR A 77 -13.62 -10.67 -15.33
N GLN A 78 -12.81 -10.34 -16.33
CA GLN A 78 -13.21 -9.52 -17.47
C GLN A 78 -12.61 -10.08 -18.75
N CYS A 79 -13.45 -10.24 -19.77
CA CYS A 79 -13.03 -10.50 -21.15
C CYS A 79 -12.93 -9.16 -21.89
N THR A 80 -11.72 -8.62 -22.03
CA THR A 80 -11.52 -7.35 -22.74
C THR A 80 -10.13 -7.27 -23.36
N THR A 81 -10.03 -6.62 -24.52
CA THR A 81 -8.76 -6.35 -25.19
C THR A 81 -7.91 -5.33 -24.42
N GLY A 82 -6.58 -5.42 -24.54
CA GLY A 82 -5.63 -4.45 -23.98
C GLY A 82 -5.36 -4.57 -22.47
N LYS A 83 -5.54 -5.77 -21.90
CA LYS A 83 -5.24 -6.06 -20.50
C LYS A 83 -3.77 -6.41 -20.31
N HIS A 84 -3.26 -6.08 -19.12
CA HIS A 84 -1.90 -6.38 -18.69
C HIS A 84 -1.96 -7.44 -17.56
N GLU A 85 -0.82 -8.07 -17.27
CA GLU A 85 -0.67 -9.09 -16.23
C GLU A 85 -0.35 -8.45 -14.88
N ASP A 86 -1.30 -7.72 -14.30
CA ASP A 86 -1.03 -6.79 -13.19
C ASP A 86 -2.06 -6.87 -12.05
N TYR A 87 -2.70 -8.04 -11.89
CA TYR A 87 -3.73 -8.25 -10.88
C TYR A 87 -3.16 -8.13 -9.46
N GLY A 88 -3.71 -7.24 -8.64
CA GLY A 88 -3.13 -6.92 -7.32
C GLY A 88 -1.79 -6.20 -7.38
N SER A 89 -1.34 -5.74 -8.55
CA SER A 89 -0.29 -4.72 -8.65
C SER A 89 -0.72 -3.44 -7.92
N PHE A 90 0.23 -2.58 -7.60
CA PHE A 90 -0.03 -1.32 -6.94
C PHE A 90 0.75 -0.18 -7.58
N TYR A 91 0.33 1.05 -7.31
CA TYR A 91 0.92 2.27 -7.83
C TYR A 91 0.99 3.29 -6.71
N LEU A 92 2.07 4.06 -6.69
CA LEU A 92 2.28 5.09 -5.69
C LEU A 92 2.81 6.34 -6.33
N HIS A 93 2.03 7.41 -6.20
CA HIS A 93 2.42 8.76 -6.55
C HIS A 93 2.38 9.63 -5.30
N ALA A 94 3.37 10.47 -5.09
CA ALA A 94 3.36 11.45 -4.01
C ALA A 94 4.27 12.62 -4.36
N TYR A 95 3.86 13.82 -3.94
CA TYR A 95 4.68 15.03 -4.10
C TYR A 95 5.10 15.33 -5.54
N GLY A 96 4.25 14.98 -6.50
CA GLY A 96 4.52 15.14 -7.92
C GLY A 96 5.40 14.06 -8.56
N GLU A 97 5.73 12.98 -7.86
CA GLU A 97 6.57 11.90 -8.39
C GLU A 97 5.88 10.52 -8.34
N PRO A 98 5.95 9.74 -9.43
CA PRO A 98 5.50 8.35 -9.47
C PRO A 98 6.62 7.43 -8.92
N PHE A 99 6.53 7.06 -7.65
CA PHE A 99 7.52 6.22 -7.00
C PHE A 99 7.42 4.74 -7.36
N ALA A 100 6.22 4.16 -7.28
CA ALA A 100 5.93 2.81 -7.76
C ALA A 100 5.20 2.93 -9.09
N ALA A 101 5.90 2.56 -10.16
CA ALA A 101 5.46 2.74 -11.54
C ALA A 101 4.97 1.43 -12.16
N GLU A 102 4.43 1.52 -13.37
CA GLU A 102 4.16 0.40 -14.26
C GLU A 102 4.96 0.58 -15.54
N GLY A 103 5.31 -0.53 -16.20
CA GLY A 103 6.01 -0.45 -17.47
C GLY A 103 5.20 0.27 -18.54
N ALA A 104 5.85 1.18 -19.26
CA ALA A 104 5.26 1.85 -20.41
C ALA A 104 5.15 0.89 -21.62
N GLY A 105 4.03 0.96 -22.34
CA GLY A 105 3.86 0.36 -23.67
C GLY A 105 3.04 -0.94 -23.72
N LYS A 106 3.19 -1.69 -24.81
CA LYS A 106 2.48 -2.95 -25.09
C LYS A 106 3.16 -4.18 -24.46
N VAL A 107 3.96 -3.98 -23.43
CA VAL A 107 4.65 -5.09 -22.75
C VAL A 107 3.66 -5.71 -21.78
N GLU A 108 2.89 -6.65 -22.30
CA GLU A 108 1.99 -7.51 -21.52
C GLU A 108 2.86 -8.60 -20.86
N SER A 109 3.42 -8.26 -19.70
CA SER A 109 4.21 -9.19 -18.90
C SER A 109 4.17 -8.79 -17.44
N SER A 110 3.94 -9.77 -16.56
CA SER A 110 4.05 -9.63 -15.11
C SER A 110 5.36 -8.99 -14.68
N ALA A 111 6.42 -9.18 -15.47
CA ALA A 111 7.73 -8.60 -15.22
C ALA A 111 7.68 -7.09 -15.15
N VAL A 112 6.74 -6.37 -15.77
CA VAL A 112 6.69 -4.90 -15.72
C VAL A 112 5.69 -4.35 -14.70
N HIS A 113 5.30 -5.16 -13.72
CA HIS A 113 4.32 -4.80 -12.68
C HIS A 113 4.84 -5.06 -11.27
N ASN A 114 4.15 -4.50 -10.27
CA ASN A 114 4.57 -4.56 -8.87
C ASN A 114 3.98 -5.82 -8.21
N LEU A 115 4.56 -6.99 -8.47
CA LEU A 115 3.99 -8.31 -8.14
C LEU A 115 4.96 -9.21 -7.35
N VAL A 116 4.48 -10.40 -6.98
CA VAL A 116 5.32 -11.46 -6.40
C VAL A 116 5.46 -12.60 -7.40
N PHE A 117 6.70 -13.02 -7.64
CA PHE A 117 7.04 -14.18 -8.46
C PHE A 117 7.33 -15.36 -7.53
N ILE A 118 7.00 -16.56 -7.99
CA ILE A 118 7.23 -17.83 -7.31
C ILE A 118 7.92 -18.74 -8.32
N ASP A 119 9.12 -19.22 -8.00
CA ASP A 119 9.96 -20.03 -8.89
C ASP A 119 10.16 -19.40 -10.27
N GLY A 120 10.31 -18.07 -10.29
CA GLY A 120 10.48 -17.27 -11.51
C GLY A 120 9.21 -17.05 -12.34
N LYS A 121 8.06 -17.54 -11.89
CA LYS A 121 6.76 -17.36 -12.55
C LYS A 121 5.86 -16.43 -11.75
N CYS A 122 5.00 -15.68 -12.41
CA CYS A 122 3.96 -14.88 -11.76
C CYS A 122 2.62 -15.20 -12.46
N MET A 123 1.86 -14.16 -12.81
CA MET A 123 0.69 -14.28 -13.68
C MET A 123 1.18 -14.56 -15.10
N ASP A 124 0.38 -15.28 -15.89
CA ASP A 124 0.72 -15.53 -17.28
C ASP A 124 -0.01 -14.58 -18.21
N ARG A 125 0.49 -14.51 -19.44
CA ARG A 125 -0.14 -14.00 -20.64
C ARG A 125 -1.40 -14.78 -20.91
N GLY A 126 -2.45 -14.50 -20.14
CA GLY A 126 -3.79 -14.75 -20.62
C GLY A 126 -3.84 -14.18 -22.04
N SER A 127 -4.16 -15.00 -23.05
CA SER A 127 -4.42 -14.43 -24.37
C SER A 127 -5.50 -13.37 -24.20
N TYR A 128 -5.43 -12.32 -25.02
CA TYR A 128 -6.19 -11.07 -25.02
C TYR A 128 -7.63 -11.00 -24.46
N ASP A 129 -8.33 -12.12 -24.21
CA ASP A 129 -9.76 -12.14 -23.89
C ASP A 129 -10.15 -12.93 -22.63
N VAL A 130 -9.25 -13.62 -21.91
CA VAL A 130 -9.62 -14.28 -20.63
C VAL A 130 -8.54 -14.07 -19.59
N MET A 131 -8.92 -13.42 -18.49
CA MET A 131 -7.99 -13.07 -17.43
C MET A 131 -8.50 -13.56 -16.07
N PRO A 132 -7.59 -14.02 -15.19
CA PRO A 132 -7.95 -14.41 -13.84
C PRO A 132 -8.49 -13.23 -13.04
N SER A 133 -9.27 -13.50 -12.00
CA SER A 133 -9.76 -12.43 -11.12
C SER A 133 -8.78 -12.15 -9.98
N ALA A 134 -8.78 -10.91 -9.52
CA ALA A 134 -8.23 -10.54 -8.24
C ALA A 134 -9.25 -9.70 -7.46
N PRO A 135 -10.24 -10.35 -6.83
CA PRO A 135 -11.35 -9.67 -6.19
C PRO A 135 -10.89 -8.99 -4.89
N LEU A 136 -11.57 -7.88 -4.57
CA LEU A 136 -11.50 -7.27 -3.26
C LEU A 136 -12.13 -8.19 -2.22
N VAL A 137 -11.36 -8.59 -1.21
CA VAL A 137 -11.80 -9.43 -0.08
C VAL A 137 -12.37 -8.57 1.04
N ASP A 138 -11.68 -7.49 1.37
CA ASP A 138 -12.05 -6.59 2.47
C ASP A 138 -11.56 -5.17 2.19
N LEU A 139 -12.27 -4.19 2.75
CA LEU A 139 -11.94 -2.77 2.66
C LEU A 139 -12.35 -2.07 3.95
N VAL A 140 -11.37 -1.46 4.60
CA VAL A 140 -11.58 -0.52 5.71
C VAL A 140 -11.14 0.86 5.26
N ALA A 141 -12.05 1.82 5.39
CA ALA A 141 -11.77 3.23 5.14
C ALA A 141 -12.01 4.02 6.43
N GLY A 142 -11.02 4.79 6.88
CA GLY A 142 -11.16 5.61 8.08
C GLY A 142 -10.22 6.79 8.13
N ASP A 143 -10.39 7.64 9.14
CA ASP A 143 -9.68 8.91 9.29
C ASP A 143 -8.25 8.78 9.79
N PHE A 144 -7.87 7.61 10.34
CA PHE A 144 -6.49 7.30 10.72
C PHE A 144 -5.73 6.56 9.63
N ALA A 145 -6.36 5.55 9.03
CA ALA A 145 -5.80 4.76 7.95
C ALA A 145 -6.90 4.11 7.11
N SER A 146 -6.56 3.71 5.89
CA SER A 146 -7.38 2.84 5.06
C SER A 146 -6.58 1.63 4.62
N ALA A 147 -7.23 0.48 4.48
CA ALA A 147 -6.61 -0.74 3.99
C ALA A 147 -7.59 -1.55 3.13
N ALA A 148 -7.05 -2.24 2.13
CA ALA A 148 -7.78 -3.12 1.25
C ALA A 148 -7.03 -4.45 1.14
N ILE A 149 -7.78 -5.55 1.12
CA ILE A 149 -7.25 -6.90 0.88
C ILE A 149 -7.72 -7.35 -0.49
N VAL A 150 -6.77 -7.80 -1.31
CA VAL A 150 -7.04 -8.38 -2.62
C VAL A 150 -6.63 -9.84 -2.59
N ASP A 151 -7.49 -10.72 -3.10
CA ASP A 151 -7.14 -12.10 -3.37
C ASP A 151 -6.52 -12.19 -4.75
N GLN A 152 -5.31 -12.73 -4.86
CA GLN A 152 -4.58 -12.91 -6.11
C GLN A 152 -4.48 -14.40 -6.47
N LYS A 153 -5.12 -15.32 -5.74
CA LYS A 153 -4.95 -16.76 -5.94
C LYS A 153 -5.18 -17.22 -7.38
N GLU A 154 -6.28 -16.78 -7.99
CA GLU A 154 -6.61 -17.13 -9.38
C GLU A 154 -5.57 -16.61 -10.36
N ALA A 155 -4.88 -15.51 -10.03
CA ALA A 155 -3.85 -14.96 -10.88
C ALA A 155 -2.63 -15.87 -11.06
N TYR A 156 -2.48 -16.89 -10.20
CA TYR A 156 -1.44 -17.91 -10.31
C TYR A 156 -1.97 -19.27 -10.79
N SER A 157 -3.29 -19.46 -10.92
CA SER A 157 -3.86 -20.80 -11.09
C SER A 157 -3.61 -21.38 -12.49
N GLU A 158 -3.96 -20.62 -13.51
CA GLU A 158 -4.07 -21.12 -14.89
C GLU A 158 -3.53 -20.10 -15.89
N ASP A 159 -2.84 -20.61 -16.91
CA ASP A 159 -2.53 -19.91 -18.15
C ASP A 159 -3.65 -20.21 -19.15
N THR A 160 -4.36 -19.17 -19.57
CA THR A 160 -5.52 -19.30 -20.46
C THR A 160 -5.25 -18.58 -21.77
N TYR A 161 -5.14 -19.34 -22.86
CA TYR A 161 -4.83 -18.77 -24.17
C TYR A 161 -5.64 -19.40 -25.31
N PHE A 162 -5.76 -18.68 -26.44
CA PHE A 162 -6.34 -19.24 -27.66
C PHE A 162 -5.32 -20.06 -28.45
N GLU A 163 -5.66 -21.32 -28.73
CA GLU A 163 -4.84 -22.23 -29.53
C GLU A 163 -5.50 -22.50 -30.90
N GLY A 164 -4.66 -22.57 -31.94
CA GLY A 164 -5.07 -22.92 -33.30
C GLY A 164 -5.80 -21.82 -34.08
N PRO A 165 -6.09 -22.07 -35.37
CA PRO A 165 -6.76 -21.10 -36.25
C PRO A 165 -8.21 -20.82 -35.83
N GLU A 166 -8.84 -21.75 -35.14
CA GLU A 166 -10.22 -21.62 -34.65
C GLU A 166 -10.32 -20.79 -33.37
N ARG A 167 -9.18 -20.39 -32.77
CA ARG A 167 -9.11 -19.73 -31.47
C ARG A 167 -9.89 -20.51 -30.41
N THR A 168 -9.52 -21.77 -30.21
CA THR A 168 -10.07 -22.56 -29.11
C THR A 168 -9.46 -22.06 -27.81
N LEU A 169 -10.29 -21.71 -26.83
CA LEU A 169 -9.81 -21.34 -25.51
C LEU A 169 -9.24 -22.58 -24.81
N VAL A 170 -7.95 -22.55 -24.51
CA VAL A 170 -7.23 -23.60 -23.78
C VAL A 170 -6.78 -23.03 -22.45
N SER A 171 -6.99 -23.78 -21.38
CA SER A 171 -6.46 -23.47 -20.05
C SER A 171 -5.50 -24.57 -19.60
N LYS A 172 -4.35 -24.17 -19.06
CA LYS A 172 -3.33 -25.07 -18.49
C LYS A 172 -2.92 -24.57 -17.11
N PRO A 173 -2.64 -25.47 -16.14
CA PRO A 173 -2.11 -25.04 -14.85
C PRO A 173 -0.80 -24.25 -15.01
N LEU A 174 -0.72 -23.08 -14.37
CA LEU A 174 0.44 -22.18 -14.45
C LEU A 174 1.42 -22.40 -13.29
N ASN A 175 1.04 -21.87 -12.12
CA ASN A 175 1.80 -21.98 -10.89
C ASN A 175 0.85 -21.92 -9.67
N PRO A 176 -0.15 -22.82 -9.61
CA PRO A 176 -1.26 -22.70 -8.68
C PRO A 176 -0.79 -22.64 -7.22
N VAL A 177 -1.41 -21.71 -6.49
CA VAL A 177 -1.14 -21.46 -5.07
C VAL A 177 -2.37 -21.81 -4.24
N GLN A 178 -2.15 -22.25 -2.99
CA GLN A 178 -3.24 -22.43 -2.04
C GLN A 178 -3.84 -21.10 -1.60
N LYS A 179 -3.00 -20.07 -1.49
CA LYS A 179 -3.35 -18.73 -1.04
C LYS A 179 -2.41 -17.69 -1.66
N ALA A 180 -2.95 -16.56 -2.11
CA ALA A 180 -2.17 -15.37 -2.39
C ALA A 180 -3.03 -14.15 -2.09
N GLN A 181 -2.70 -13.42 -1.03
CA GLN A 181 -3.44 -12.23 -0.65
C GLN A 181 -2.51 -11.07 -0.39
N ARG A 182 -2.90 -9.90 -0.89
CA ARG A 182 -2.18 -8.65 -0.69
C ARG A 182 -3.01 -7.67 0.10
N ILE A 183 -2.41 -7.06 1.11
CA ILE A 183 -2.96 -5.92 1.84
C ILE A 183 -2.21 -4.67 1.38
N GLY A 184 -2.93 -3.73 0.78
CA GLY A 184 -2.44 -2.37 0.58
C GLY A 184 -3.08 -1.46 1.63
N CYS A 185 -2.27 -0.78 2.42
CA CYS A 185 -2.73 0.08 3.51
C CYS A 185 -2.05 1.45 3.43
N VAL A 186 -2.83 2.53 3.48
CA VAL A 186 -2.28 3.87 3.65
C VAL A 186 -2.60 4.37 5.05
N VAL A 187 -1.55 4.69 5.80
CA VAL A 187 -1.66 5.32 7.11
C VAL A 187 -1.55 6.82 6.92
N TRP A 188 -2.56 7.55 7.39
CA TRP A 188 -2.57 8.99 7.22
C TRP A 188 -1.56 9.65 8.16
N GLY A 189 -0.94 10.70 7.64
CA GLY A 189 0.00 11.51 8.39
C GLY A 189 -0.66 12.25 9.57
N GLY A 190 0.19 12.87 10.38
CA GLY A 190 -0.20 13.82 11.43
C GLY A 190 0.51 15.16 11.22
N ARG A 191 0.51 16.03 12.25
CA ARG A 191 1.15 17.35 12.18
C ARG A 191 2.63 17.28 11.77
N ASN A 192 3.33 16.19 12.14
CA ASN A 192 4.75 15.97 11.83
C ASN A 192 5.05 14.52 11.40
N VAL A 193 4.08 13.85 10.79
CA VAL A 193 4.25 12.52 10.19
C VAL A 193 3.66 12.57 8.80
N GLY A 194 4.43 12.27 7.77
CA GLY A 194 3.89 12.15 6.42
C GLY A 194 3.03 10.88 6.29
N PRO A 195 2.09 10.83 5.33
CA PRO A 195 1.41 9.59 5.02
C PRO A 195 2.40 8.56 4.47
N TYR A 196 2.17 7.29 4.76
CA TYR A 196 2.98 6.18 4.23
C TYR A 196 2.09 5.00 3.84
N VAL A 197 2.64 4.13 3.00
CA VAL A 197 1.97 2.93 2.50
C VAL A 197 2.63 1.69 3.10
N LEU A 198 1.82 0.73 3.50
CA LEU A 198 2.21 -0.63 3.85
C LEU A 198 1.71 -1.59 2.76
N ILE A 199 2.61 -2.41 2.24
CA ILE A 199 2.27 -3.54 1.37
C ILE A 199 2.59 -4.82 2.15
N VAL A 200 1.59 -5.68 2.35
CA VAL A 200 1.77 -6.96 3.03
C VAL A 200 1.26 -8.08 2.12
N ASP A 201 2.14 -9.01 1.78
CA ASP A 201 1.83 -10.17 0.95
C ASP A 201 1.82 -11.45 1.80
N ASP A 202 0.76 -12.23 1.65
CA ASP A 202 0.54 -13.50 2.34
C ASP A 202 0.25 -14.57 1.30
N ILE A 203 1.30 -15.29 0.90
CA ILE A 203 1.31 -16.19 -0.23
C ILE A 203 1.86 -17.54 0.19
N ASP A 204 1.08 -18.59 -0.06
CA ASP A 204 1.43 -19.99 0.22
C ASP A 204 1.08 -20.81 -1.02
N LYS A 205 2.09 -21.50 -1.56
CA LYS A 205 1.92 -22.32 -2.75
C LYS A 205 1.35 -23.69 -2.39
N ASP A 206 2.10 -24.50 -1.66
CA ASP A 206 1.73 -25.89 -1.33
C ASP A 206 2.29 -26.37 0.02
N GLY A 207 2.67 -25.44 0.91
CA GLY A 207 3.29 -25.77 2.19
C GLY A 207 4.76 -26.22 2.10
N GLN A 208 5.40 -26.18 0.93
CA GLN A 208 6.84 -26.40 0.77
C GLN A 208 7.60 -25.10 0.55
N PRO A 209 8.93 -25.07 0.81
CA PRO A 209 9.77 -23.93 0.45
C PRO A 209 9.84 -23.69 -1.06
N HIS A 210 9.68 -22.44 -1.47
CA HIS A 210 9.81 -21.98 -2.87
C HIS A 210 10.65 -20.71 -2.95
N ASP A 211 11.11 -20.38 -4.16
CA ASP A 211 11.82 -19.13 -4.42
C ASP A 211 10.81 -18.01 -4.72
N TYR A 212 10.58 -17.16 -3.74
CA TYR A 212 9.74 -15.99 -3.85
C TYR A 212 10.55 -14.75 -4.20
N ARG A 213 10.03 -13.93 -5.12
CA ARG A 213 10.56 -12.60 -5.43
C ARG A 213 9.44 -11.58 -5.41
N TRP A 214 9.43 -10.72 -4.41
CA TRP A 214 8.65 -9.49 -4.44
C TRP A 214 9.36 -8.47 -5.33
N GLN A 215 8.63 -7.75 -6.19
CA GLN A 215 9.23 -6.66 -6.97
C GLN A 215 8.37 -5.39 -6.96
N MET A 216 9.07 -4.26 -7.05
CA MET A 216 8.50 -2.94 -7.32
C MET A 216 9.31 -2.24 -8.40
N LEU A 217 8.68 -1.98 -9.53
CA LEU A 217 9.17 -1.15 -10.61
C LEU A 217 9.16 0.32 -10.19
N LEU A 218 10.25 1.02 -10.48
CA LEU A 218 10.44 2.43 -10.21
C LEU A 218 10.31 3.23 -11.51
N ASN A 219 10.21 4.55 -11.41
CA ASN A 219 10.35 5.40 -12.58
C ASN A 219 11.76 5.25 -13.21
N PRO A 220 11.90 5.24 -14.55
CA PRO A 220 13.20 5.18 -15.23
C PRO A 220 14.22 6.22 -14.77
N ASN A 221 13.76 7.37 -14.28
CA ASN A 221 14.62 8.47 -13.83
C ASN A 221 14.99 8.38 -12.34
N HIS A 222 14.55 7.33 -11.64
CA HIS A 222 14.88 7.13 -10.23
C HIS A 222 16.19 6.35 -10.07
N THR A 223 16.99 6.80 -9.11
CA THR A 223 18.09 6.03 -8.55
C THR A 223 17.71 5.51 -7.17
N VAL A 224 18.48 4.53 -6.76
CA VAL A 224 18.28 3.82 -5.52
C VAL A 224 19.58 3.84 -4.74
N GLN A 225 19.53 4.32 -3.50
CA GLN A 225 20.68 4.40 -2.63
C GLN A 225 20.41 3.65 -1.33
N GLU A 226 21.29 2.73 -0.97
CA GLU A 226 21.25 2.09 0.35
C GLU A 226 21.68 3.11 1.40
N LYS A 227 20.89 3.19 2.47
CA LYS A 227 21.26 3.97 3.64
C LYS A 227 22.13 3.09 4.54
N GLN A 228 23.41 3.45 4.63
CA GLN A 228 24.44 2.64 5.27
C GLN A 228 24.03 2.21 6.69
N GLY A 229 24.01 0.89 6.91
CA GLY A 229 23.80 0.27 8.23
C GLY A 229 22.35 0.09 8.66
N GLU A 230 21.35 0.32 7.80
CA GLU A 230 19.95 0.42 8.26
C GLU A 230 18.93 -0.47 7.53
N GLU A 231 19.34 -1.37 6.63
CA GLU A 231 18.42 -2.15 5.77
C GLU A 231 17.35 -1.28 5.08
N ARG A 232 17.70 -0.02 4.81
CA ARG A 232 16.80 1.00 4.26
C ARG A 232 17.33 1.56 2.96
N TRP A 233 16.40 1.93 2.12
CA TRP A 233 16.64 2.25 0.73
C TRP A 233 15.95 3.57 0.40
N VAL A 234 16.68 4.51 -0.20
CA VAL A 234 16.15 5.80 -0.63
C VAL A 234 15.99 5.77 -2.15
N VAL A 235 14.75 6.00 -2.60
CA VAL A 235 14.41 6.17 -4.02
C VAL A 235 14.25 7.67 -4.28
N ALA A 236 15.03 8.21 -5.22
CA ALA A 236 14.96 9.62 -5.60
C ALA A 236 15.29 9.80 -7.08
N ARG A 237 14.93 10.95 -7.67
CA ARG A 237 15.32 11.25 -9.05
C ARG A 237 16.83 11.47 -9.17
N ASP A 238 17.44 10.86 -10.18
CA ASP A 238 18.90 10.95 -10.44
C ASP A 238 19.35 12.38 -10.73
N LYS A 239 18.57 13.09 -11.57
CA LYS A 239 18.91 14.40 -12.08
C LYS A 239 17.77 15.36 -11.83
N LEU A 240 18.08 16.41 -11.08
CA LEU A 240 17.17 17.53 -10.86
C LEU A 240 17.82 18.80 -11.38
N PRO A 241 17.01 19.79 -11.79
CA PRO A 241 17.53 21.14 -11.98
C PRO A 241 18.28 21.57 -10.72
N ALA A 242 19.43 22.24 -10.89
CA ALA A 242 20.31 22.68 -9.79
C ALA A 242 19.59 23.57 -8.76
N GLU A 243 18.44 24.15 -9.13
CA GLU A 243 17.60 24.99 -8.29
C GLU A 243 16.67 24.21 -7.36
N THR A 244 16.58 22.88 -7.50
CA THR A 244 15.73 22.03 -6.66
C THR A 244 16.43 21.71 -5.35
N PHE A 245 16.23 22.54 -4.34
CA PHE A 245 16.93 22.41 -3.06
C PHE A 245 16.68 21.07 -2.34
N TYR A 246 15.54 20.40 -2.60
CA TYR A 246 15.19 19.11 -2.00
C TYR A 246 14.17 18.37 -2.88
N PRO A 247 14.59 17.39 -3.69
CA PRO A 247 13.62 16.61 -4.46
C PRO A 247 12.69 15.78 -3.57
N PRO A 248 11.51 15.44 -4.09
CA PRO A 248 10.76 14.30 -3.58
C PRO A 248 11.65 13.06 -3.56
N ALA A 249 11.59 12.32 -2.46
CA ALA A 249 12.26 11.04 -2.28
C ALA A 249 11.31 10.09 -1.56
N MET A 250 11.61 8.80 -1.55
CA MET A 250 10.85 7.81 -0.81
C MET A 250 11.79 6.88 -0.06
N ASP A 251 11.55 6.72 1.24
CA ASP A 251 12.16 5.64 2.00
C ASP A 251 11.40 4.33 1.74
N VAL A 252 12.16 3.26 1.55
CA VAL A 252 11.66 1.90 1.46
C VAL A 252 12.32 1.07 2.56
N ALA A 253 11.49 0.44 3.38
CA ALA A 253 11.93 -0.40 4.49
C ALA A 253 11.27 -1.77 4.44
N LEU A 254 12.09 -2.82 4.57
CA LEU A 254 11.63 -4.18 4.75
C LEU A 254 11.26 -4.39 6.22
N LEU A 255 9.98 -4.64 6.48
CA LEU A 255 9.45 -4.88 7.82
C LEU A 255 9.48 -6.36 8.18
N SER A 256 9.33 -7.25 7.20
CA SER A 256 9.42 -8.70 7.42
C SER A 256 10.84 -9.11 7.85
N PRO A 257 10.97 -10.20 8.62
CA PRO A 257 12.28 -10.73 9.03
C PRO A 257 13.00 -11.47 7.89
N ILE A 258 12.28 -11.88 6.84
CA ILE A 258 12.81 -12.68 5.73
C ILE A 258 13.07 -11.80 4.51
N GLY A 259 14.19 -12.08 3.84
CA GLY A 259 14.60 -11.50 2.57
C GLY A 259 15.54 -10.30 2.72
N LYS A 260 15.95 -9.74 1.59
CA LYS A 260 16.74 -8.51 1.53
C LYS A 260 16.32 -7.69 0.31
N ILE A 261 16.12 -6.38 0.51
CA ILE A 261 15.90 -5.47 -0.62
C ILE A 261 17.19 -5.40 -1.44
N THR A 262 17.06 -5.68 -2.73
CA THR A 262 18.13 -5.60 -3.72
C THR A 262 17.68 -4.67 -4.86
N PRO A 263 18.49 -3.67 -5.26
CA PRO A 263 18.17 -2.81 -6.37
C PRO A 263 18.57 -3.54 -7.66
N ILE A 264 17.68 -3.58 -8.63
CA ILE A 264 18.04 -3.97 -9.98
C ILE A 264 18.08 -2.67 -10.79
N PRO A 265 19.27 -2.25 -11.28
CA PRO A 265 19.36 -1.04 -12.08
C PRO A 265 18.57 -1.25 -13.38
N GLY A 266 17.90 -0.19 -13.82
CA GLY A 266 17.27 -0.18 -15.13
C GLY A 266 18.31 -0.25 -16.24
N ASN A 267 17.88 -0.69 -17.42
CA ASN A 267 18.70 -0.64 -18.62
C ASN A 267 18.12 0.42 -19.55
N ALA A 268 18.77 1.60 -19.58
CA ALA A 268 18.34 2.73 -20.40
C ALA A 268 18.27 2.40 -21.90
N GLU A 269 19.21 1.58 -22.42
CA GLU A 269 19.21 1.16 -23.84
C GLU A 269 18.00 0.29 -24.17
N LYS A 270 17.59 -0.57 -23.23
CA LYS A 270 16.42 -1.45 -23.36
C LYS A 270 15.13 -0.80 -22.87
N LYS A 271 15.17 0.46 -22.42
CA LYS A 271 14.06 1.14 -21.75
C LYS A 271 13.51 0.34 -20.56
N ASP A 272 14.35 -0.44 -19.89
CA ASP A 272 13.97 -1.17 -18.68
C ASP A 272 14.09 -0.23 -17.47
N SER A 273 13.05 -0.22 -16.65
CA SER A 273 13.01 0.67 -15.48
C SER A 273 13.72 0.01 -14.29
N PRO A 274 14.36 0.80 -13.42
CA PRO A 274 14.96 0.26 -12.21
C PRO A 274 13.90 -0.38 -11.31
N ARG A 275 14.31 -1.32 -10.48
CA ARG A 275 13.42 -2.08 -9.60
C ARG A 275 14.02 -2.21 -8.21
N LEU A 276 13.15 -2.35 -7.23
CA LEU A 276 13.48 -2.98 -5.95
C LEU A 276 12.95 -4.40 -5.97
N VAL A 277 13.77 -5.37 -5.58
CA VAL A 277 13.34 -6.76 -5.40
C VAL A 277 13.64 -7.23 -3.99
N ILE A 278 12.83 -8.17 -3.49
CA ILE A 278 13.11 -8.91 -2.26
C ILE A 278 13.01 -10.38 -2.62
N ASP A 279 14.14 -11.07 -2.60
CA ASP A 279 14.21 -12.51 -2.80
C ASP A 279 14.14 -13.25 -1.45
N ALA A 280 13.42 -14.37 -1.40
CA ALA A 280 13.29 -15.23 -0.23
C ALA A 280 13.06 -16.68 -0.64
N ASN A 281 13.77 -17.62 -0.02
CA ASN A 281 13.41 -19.04 -0.06
C ASN A 281 12.65 -19.38 1.23
N ALA A 282 11.35 -19.65 1.12
CA ALA A 282 10.47 -19.80 2.29
C ALA A 282 9.22 -20.62 1.93
N VAL A 283 8.48 -21.12 2.93
CA VAL A 283 7.13 -21.69 2.71
C VAL A 283 6.11 -20.58 2.44
N ASN A 284 6.19 -19.51 3.22
CA ASN A 284 5.42 -18.29 3.00
C ASN A 284 6.29 -17.11 3.43
N PRO A 285 6.72 -16.24 2.51
CA PRO A 285 7.70 -15.19 2.81
C PRO A 285 7.13 -14.05 3.67
N ARG A 286 5.79 -13.92 3.73
CA ARG A 286 5.08 -12.88 4.50
C ARG A 286 5.66 -11.48 4.31
N PHE A 287 5.97 -11.12 3.06
CA PHE A 287 6.62 -9.84 2.76
C PHE A 287 5.80 -8.70 3.36
N ALA A 288 6.49 -7.79 4.05
CA ALA A 288 5.89 -6.54 4.50
C ALA A 288 6.85 -5.40 4.23
N VAL A 289 6.38 -4.41 3.48
CA VAL A 289 7.18 -3.28 3.00
C VAL A 289 6.50 -1.97 3.39
N CYS A 290 7.27 -1.05 3.98
CA CYS A 290 6.86 0.33 4.18
C CYS A 290 7.41 1.21 3.07
N LEU A 291 6.54 1.97 2.42
CA LEU A 291 6.85 2.99 1.42
C LEU A 291 6.51 4.35 2.02
N TYR A 292 7.51 5.18 2.29
CA TYR A 292 7.34 6.48 2.92
C TYR A 292 7.87 7.60 2.03
N PRO A 293 7.00 8.21 1.20
CA PRO A 293 7.36 9.41 0.46
C PRO A 293 7.67 10.58 1.40
N ARG A 294 8.73 11.31 1.09
CA ARG A 294 9.18 12.51 1.80
C ARG A 294 8.78 13.76 1.04
N ARG A 295 8.27 14.77 1.76
CA ARG A 295 7.93 16.07 1.15
C ARG A 295 9.20 16.79 0.70
N PRO A 296 9.18 17.43 -0.49
CA PRO A 296 10.19 18.39 -0.89
C PRO A 296 10.37 19.48 0.18
N GLY A 297 11.61 19.92 0.35
CA GLY A 297 11.94 21.04 1.23
C GLY A 297 11.91 20.73 2.72
N GLN A 298 11.57 19.50 3.13
CA GLN A 298 11.70 19.07 4.52
C GLN A 298 13.12 18.56 4.75
N PRO A 299 14.02 19.35 5.37
CA PRO A 299 15.31 18.81 5.79
C PRO A 299 15.06 17.65 6.74
N THR A 300 15.79 16.56 6.56
CA THR A 300 15.87 15.43 7.51
C THR A 300 16.22 15.88 8.93
N VAL A 301 16.72 17.12 9.06
CA VAL A 301 17.12 17.79 10.31
C VAL A 301 15.93 18.43 11.07
N TRP A 302 14.77 18.71 10.43
CA TRP A 302 13.60 19.33 11.08
C TRP A 302 12.32 18.49 10.99
N GLY A 303 12.37 17.25 11.46
CA GLY A 303 11.15 16.57 11.93
C GLY A 303 10.38 15.72 10.93
N MET A 304 11.01 15.23 9.87
CA MET A 304 10.64 13.89 9.39
C MET A 304 11.57 12.90 10.09
N PRO A 305 11.04 11.89 10.78
CA PRO A 305 11.91 11.00 11.52
C PRO A 305 12.75 10.20 10.55
N GLU A 306 13.98 10.00 10.96
CA GLU A 306 14.71 8.83 10.55
C GLU A 306 13.87 7.61 10.96
N LEU A 307 13.23 6.95 9.97
CA LEU A 307 12.45 5.73 10.18
C LEU A 307 13.30 4.67 10.90
N SER A 308 13.26 4.65 12.23
CA SER A 308 13.88 3.61 13.03
C SER A 308 12.96 2.41 12.98
N VAL A 309 13.49 1.28 12.52
CA VAL A 309 12.78 0.02 12.36
C VAL A 309 13.33 -0.92 13.42
N VAL A 310 12.51 -1.27 14.41
CA VAL A 310 12.84 -2.32 15.37
C VAL A 310 11.93 -3.51 15.11
N LYS A 311 12.51 -4.62 14.66
CA LYS A 311 11.81 -5.86 14.34
C LYS A 311 11.72 -6.75 15.58
N HIS A 312 10.55 -7.34 15.79
CA HIS A 312 10.30 -8.34 16.81
C HIS A 312 9.59 -9.52 16.15
N GLU A 313 10.14 -10.72 16.30
CA GLU A 313 9.58 -11.93 15.70
C GLU A 313 9.05 -12.88 16.77
N THR A 314 7.97 -13.57 16.45
CA THR A 314 7.33 -14.60 17.27
C THR A 314 6.84 -15.72 16.36
N GLU A 315 6.46 -16.85 16.93
CA GLU A 315 5.88 -17.97 16.17
C GLU A 315 4.58 -17.57 15.42
N GLY A 316 3.79 -16.65 15.99
CA GLY A 316 2.50 -16.24 15.42
C GLY A 316 2.56 -15.07 14.44
N GLY A 317 3.71 -14.43 14.25
CA GLY A 317 3.85 -13.22 13.45
C GLY A 317 5.04 -12.35 13.85
N PHE A 318 5.09 -11.13 13.32
CA PHE A 318 6.12 -10.16 13.67
C PHE A 318 5.53 -8.77 13.90
N ALA A 319 6.31 -7.92 14.58
CA ALA A 319 6.04 -6.50 14.66
C ALA A 319 7.24 -5.66 14.27
N THR A 320 6.93 -4.48 13.76
CA THR A 320 7.88 -3.41 13.57
C THR A 320 7.42 -2.15 14.29
N VAL A 321 8.33 -1.55 15.06
CA VAL A 321 8.11 -0.24 15.67
C VAL A 321 8.72 0.83 14.77
N LEU A 322 7.89 1.71 14.22
CA LEU A 322 8.27 2.89 13.45
C LEU A 322 8.24 4.11 14.38
N LYS A 323 9.40 4.69 14.65
CA LYS A 323 9.50 5.87 15.53
C LYS A 323 9.40 7.16 14.72
N TRP A 324 8.49 8.04 15.11
CA TRP A 324 8.34 9.38 14.58
C TRP A 324 8.71 10.45 15.62
N PRO A 325 8.92 11.73 15.24
CA PRO A 325 9.40 12.75 16.17
C PRO A 325 8.39 13.07 17.26
N GLU A 326 7.11 12.79 17.01
CA GLU A 326 6.01 13.07 17.94
C GLU A 326 5.17 11.85 18.30
N CYS A 327 5.39 10.71 17.64
CA CYS A 327 4.59 9.51 17.85
C CYS A 327 5.36 8.24 17.51
N VAL A 328 4.78 7.09 17.85
CA VAL A 328 5.32 5.77 17.52
C VAL A 328 4.20 4.96 16.88
N ASP A 329 4.47 4.41 15.69
CA ASP A 329 3.57 3.45 15.06
C ASP A 329 4.10 2.04 15.29
N ARG A 330 3.24 1.16 15.78
CA ARG A 330 3.51 -0.27 15.94
C ARG A 330 2.73 -1.02 14.87
N VAL A 331 3.45 -1.58 13.91
CA VAL A 331 2.90 -2.38 12.82
C VAL A 331 3.05 -3.84 13.20
N VAL A 332 1.96 -4.60 13.23
CA VAL A 332 1.96 -6.03 13.54
C VAL A 332 1.35 -6.79 12.37
N VAL A 333 2.04 -7.83 11.92
CA VAL A 333 1.55 -8.76 10.90
C VAL A 333 1.46 -10.15 11.54
N SER A 334 0.25 -10.71 11.57
CA SER A 334 0.00 -12.06 12.09
C SER A 334 -0.01 -13.09 10.97
N TYR A 335 0.43 -14.30 11.27
CA TYR A 335 0.35 -15.47 10.39
C TYR A 335 -1.02 -16.18 10.44
N GLY A 336 -1.99 -15.62 11.16
CA GLY A 336 -3.35 -16.15 11.35
C GLY A 336 -3.59 -16.71 12.76
N GLY A 337 -2.55 -16.76 13.59
CA GLY A 337 -2.65 -17.05 15.02
C GLY A 337 -2.78 -15.78 15.87
N GLY A 338 -3.13 -15.94 17.15
CA GLY A 338 -2.93 -14.86 18.12
C GLY A 338 -1.45 -14.52 18.22
N VAL A 339 -1.10 -13.24 18.17
CA VAL A 339 0.25 -12.72 18.30
C VAL A 339 0.30 -11.73 19.46
N GLU A 340 1.34 -11.83 20.28
CA GLU A 340 1.66 -10.86 21.34
C GLU A 340 3.08 -10.36 21.15
N VAL A 341 3.23 -9.09 20.77
CA VAL A 341 4.53 -8.52 20.39
C VAL A 341 4.51 -6.99 20.49
N ALA A 342 5.59 -6.39 20.98
CA ALA A 342 5.71 -4.93 21.15
C ALA A 342 4.54 -4.26 21.93
N GLY A 343 4.01 -4.97 22.93
CA GLY A 343 2.85 -4.53 23.73
C GLY A 343 1.51 -4.64 23.00
N ILE A 344 1.47 -5.22 21.80
CA ILE A 344 0.23 -5.47 21.05
C ILE A 344 -0.14 -6.94 21.15
N GLN A 345 -1.38 -7.24 21.51
CA GLN A 345 -1.95 -8.59 21.43
C GLN A 345 -3.13 -8.58 20.46
N THR A 346 -3.10 -9.42 19.42
CA THR A 346 -4.15 -9.45 18.41
C THR A 346 -4.20 -10.78 17.67
N ASN A 347 -5.32 -11.09 17.04
CA ASN A 347 -5.42 -12.16 16.03
C ASN A 347 -5.70 -11.59 14.62
N ALA A 348 -5.63 -10.26 14.47
CA ALA A 348 -5.82 -9.61 13.19
C ALA A 348 -4.61 -9.82 12.29
N ARG A 349 -4.84 -9.84 10.98
CA ARG A 349 -3.79 -10.06 9.98
C ARG A 349 -2.82 -8.90 9.87
N LEU A 350 -3.34 -7.68 9.96
CA LEU A 350 -2.56 -6.45 10.02
C LEU A 350 -3.13 -5.55 11.12
N VAL A 351 -2.23 -5.01 11.95
CA VAL A 351 -2.54 -3.96 12.91
C VAL A 351 -1.56 -2.83 12.75
N VAL A 352 -2.06 -1.60 12.84
CA VAL A 352 -1.22 -0.40 13.03
C VAL A 352 -1.75 0.35 14.23
N VAL A 353 -0.94 0.51 15.28
CA VAL A 353 -1.28 1.33 16.46
C VAL A 353 -0.33 2.51 16.53
N ARG A 354 -0.87 3.73 16.43
CA ARG A 354 -0.15 4.97 16.67
C ARG A 354 -0.31 5.41 18.12
N THR A 355 0.80 5.64 18.79
CA THR A 355 0.85 6.22 20.14
C THR A 355 1.58 7.54 20.15
N ALA A 356 1.18 8.48 21.01
CA ALA A 356 2.02 9.62 21.34
C ALA A 356 3.36 9.15 21.95
N LEU A 357 4.36 10.02 21.98
CA LEU A 357 5.55 9.75 22.79
C LEU A 357 5.18 9.59 24.27
N PRO A 358 5.84 8.69 25.01
CA PRO A 358 5.61 8.57 26.45
C PRO A 358 5.98 9.89 27.14
N SER A 359 5.19 10.29 28.14
CA SER A 359 5.52 11.44 28.97
C SER A 359 6.87 11.21 29.66
N PHE A 360 7.69 12.26 29.75
CA PHE A 360 8.98 12.20 30.43
C PHE A 360 8.81 11.66 31.85
N GLY A 361 9.59 10.63 32.21
CA GLY A 361 9.55 9.99 33.53
C GLY A 361 8.42 8.98 33.75
N SER A 362 7.55 8.72 32.76
CA SER A 362 6.44 7.76 32.92
C SER A 362 6.87 6.30 33.09
N GLY A 363 8.09 5.95 32.66
CA GLY A 363 8.57 4.56 32.62
C GLY A 363 7.85 3.67 31.60
N ALA A 364 6.79 4.16 30.95
CA ALA A 364 6.06 3.44 29.93
C ALA A 364 6.87 3.42 28.61
N PRO A 365 6.90 2.29 27.89
CA PRO A 365 7.59 2.22 26.60
C PRO A 365 6.90 3.06 25.51
N TYR A 366 5.59 3.31 25.65
CA TYR A 366 4.75 4.03 24.69
C TYR A 366 3.78 4.97 25.41
N GLY A 367 3.38 6.06 24.74
CA GLY A 367 2.38 7.00 25.24
C GLY A 367 0.94 6.55 24.98
N GLU A 368 0.00 7.49 25.04
CA GLU A 368 -1.42 7.23 24.78
C GLU A 368 -1.64 6.82 23.32
N VAL A 369 -2.57 5.88 23.07
CA VAL A 369 -2.99 5.50 21.72
C VAL A 369 -3.82 6.62 21.11
N ILE A 370 -3.34 7.17 19.98
CA ILE A 370 -3.99 8.26 19.24
C ILE A 370 -4.57 7.80 17.90
N GLY A 371 -4.24 6.58 17.45
CA GLY A 371 -4.85 5.98 16.26
C GLY A 371 -4.65 4.46 16.22
N ALA A 372 -5.62 3.75 15.65
CA ALA A 372 -5.50 2.31 15.44
C ALA A 372 -6.21 1.86 14.16
N LEU A 373 -5.59 0.91 13.49
CA LEU A 373 -6.12 0.12 12.39
C LEU A 373 -6.03 -1.36 12.78
N MET A 374 -7.09 -2.12 12.54
CA MET A 374 -7.11 -3.57 12.66
C MET A 374 -7.76 -4.14 11.40
N VAL A 375 -7.13 -5.13 10.78
CA VAL A 375 -7.61 -5.75 9.53
C VAL A 375 -7.85 -7.24 9.76
N GLN A 376 -9.09 -7.69 9.57
CA GLN A 376 -9.54 -9.07 9.73
C GLN A 376 -9.14 -9.69 11.08
N GLY A 377 -9.59 -9.09 12.19
CA GLY A 377 -9.40 -9.62 13.54
C GLY A 377 -10.65 -9.57 14.41
N THR A 378 -10.61 -10.27 15.54
CA THR A 378 -11.67 -10.22 16.56
C THR A 378 -11.24 -9.50 17.82
N GLY A 379 -9.92 -9.38 18.06
CA GLY A 379 -9.39 -8.76 19.27
C GLY A 379 -8.14 -7.92 18.99
N LEU A 380 -8.07 -6.77 19.66
CA LEU A 380 -6.87 -5.94 19.72
C LEU A 380 -6.72 -5.40 21.15
N LEU A 381 -5.62 -5.75 21.80
CA LEU A 381 -5.15 -5.11 23.02
C LEU A 381 -3.86 -4.36 22.72
N ALA A 382 -3.74 -3.15 23.26
CA ALA A 382 -2.51 -2.36 23.24
C ALA A 382 -2.12 -2.04 24.68
N ASP A 383 -0.93 -2.45 25.08
CA ASP A 383 -0.33 -2.26 26.40
C ASP A 383 -1.27 -2.76 27.52
N GLY A 384 -1.83 -3.96 27.32
CA GLY A 384 -2.79 -4.60 28.22
C GLY A 384 -4.21 -4.00 28.21
N ARG A 385 -4.47 -2.97 27.39
CA ARG A 385 -5.79 -2.34 27.29
C ARG A 385 -6.53 -2.83 26.05
N ALA A 386 -7.73 -3.38 26.26
CA ALA A 386 -8.60 -3.78 25.16
C ALA A 386 -9.04 -2.55 24.34
N MET A 387 -8.68 -2.54 23.07
CA MET A 387 -9.13 -1.55 22.09
C MET A 387 -10.32 -2.06 21.28
N VAL A 388 -10.28 -3.34 20.91
CA VAL A 388 -11.33 -4.02 20.14
C VAL A 388 -11.62 -5.37 20.77
N ASN A 389 -12.90 -5.66 20.94
CA ASN A 389 -13.40 -6.98 21.30
C ASN A 389 -14.69 -7.24 20.50
N ALA A 390 -14.53 -7.95 19.39
CA ALA A 390 -15.58 -8.28 18.45
C ALA A 390 -15.94 -9.77 18.57
N SER A 391 -17.23 -10.09 18.46
CA SER A 391 -17.70 -11.48 18.40
C SER A 391 -17.44 -12.15 17.05
N ALA A 392 -17.07 -11.37 16.03
CA ALA A 392 -16.81 -11.83 14.66
C ALA A 392 -15.62 -11.08 14.05
N ILE A 393 -15.05 -11.64 12.98
CA ILE A 393 -13.94 -11.02 12.25
C ILE A 393 -14.40 -9.65 11.74
N SER A 394 -13.58 -8.63 12.01
CA SER A 394 -13.86 -7.24 11.69
C SER A 394 -12.60 -6.53 11.23
N SER A 395 -12.81 -5.45 10.47
CA SER A 395 -11.78 -4.49 10.11
C SER A 395 -12.21 -3.11 10.60
N ILE A 396 -11.34 -2.43 11.33
CA ILE A 396 -11.66 -1.14 11.97
C ILE A 396 -10.54 -0.13 11.77
N SER A 397 -10.90 1.15 11.66
CA SER A 397 -9.95 2.26 11.63
C SER A 397 -10.49 3.39 12.51
N ALA A 398 -9.71 3.77 13.51
CA ALA A 398 -10.11 4.72 14.54
C ALA A 398 -9.03 5.77 14.75
N HIS A 399 -9.45 7.04 14.82
CA HIS A 399 -8.62 8.15 15.27
C HIS A 399 -9.10 8.59 16.66
N VAL A 400 -8.20 8.64 17.63
CA VAL A 400 -8.53 8.97 19.02
C VAL A 400 -8.09 10.41 19.27
N ASN A 401 -9.04 11.35 19.22
CA ASN A 401 -8.78 12.77 19.46
C ASN A 401 -9.27 13.18 20.86
N ASN A 402 -8.36 13.50 21.78
CA ASN A 402 -8.59 14.28 23.02
C ASN A 402 -9.99 14.10 23.67
N GLY A 403 -10.39 12.87 23.96
CA GLY A 403 -11.66 12.56 24.65
C GLY A 403 -12.93 12.52 23.79
N ARG A 404 -12.82 12.67 22.46
CA ARG A 404 -13.90 12.37 21.49
C ARG A 404 -13.39 11.35 20.46
N SER A 405 -13.76 10.09 20.66
CA SER A 405 -13.48 9.04 19.68
C SER A 405 -14.46 9.17 18.51
N ALA A 406 -13.96 9.47 17.31
CA ALA A 406 -14.69 9.23 16.06
C ALA A 406 -14.22 7.88 15.54
N ILE A 407 -15.11 6.88 15.58
CA ILE A 407 -14.76 5.51 15.21
C ILE A 407 -15.54 5.17 13.94
N GLY A 408 -14.81 5.01 12.84
CA GLY A 408 -15.33 4.42 11.62
C GLY A 408 -15.35 2.90 11.80
N ILE A 409 -16.53 2.33 12.05
CA ILE A 409 -16.71 0.88 12.09
C ILE A 409 -17.34 0.46 10.77
N PHE A 410 -16.65 -0.38 10.00
CA PHE A 410 -17.25 -1.13 8.90
C PHE A 410 -17.26 -2.61 9.30
N THR A 411 -18.39 -3.09 9.80
CA THR A 411 -18.63 -4.53 9.99
C THR A 411 -19.62 -5.00 8.95
N LYS A 412 -19.32 -6.10 8.27
CA LYS A 412 -20.24 -6.74 7.32
C LYS A 412 -21.49 -7.28 8.02
N GLU A 413 -21.42 -7.60 9.32
CA GLU A 413 -22.54 -8.04 10.16
C GLU A 413 -22.39 -7.47 11.58
N SER A 414 -23.48 -6.95 12.15
CA SER A 414 -23.50 -6.06 13.32
C SER A 414 -23.38 -6.80 14.67
N GLY A 415 -22.48 -6.31 15.54
CA GLY A 415 -22.36 -6.76 16.94
C GLY A 415 -21.21 -6.14 17.76
N LEU A 416 -20.59 -5.05 17.31
CA LEU A 416 -19.38 -4.51 17.96
C LEU A 416 -19.70 -3.73 19.26
N ARG A 417 -19.01 -4.05 20.36
CA ARG A 417 -18.95 -3.21 21.56
C ARG A 417 -17.54 -2.62 21.69
N LEU A 418 -17.44 -1.30 21.80
CA LEU A 418 -16.16 -0.61 21.99
C LEU A 418 -16.01 -0.19 23.45
N GLY A 419 -14.86 -0.50 24.04
CA GLY A 419 -14.53 -0.15 25.42
C GLY A 419 -13.46 0.94 25.47
N PHE A 420 -13.81 2.20 25.19
CA PHE A 420 -12.93 3.32 25.54
C PHE A 420 -13.35 3.87 26.91
N PRO A 421 -12.44 4.01 27.88
CA PRO A 421 -12.74 4.77 29.08
C PRO A 421 -12.97 6.23 28.68
N VAL A 422 -14.20 6.73 28.86
CA VAL A 422 -14.48 8.17 28.74
C VAL A 422 -13.78 8.86 29.91
N VAL A 423 -12.59 9.39 29.67
CA VAL A 423 -11.90 10.25 30.63
C VAL A 423 -12.70 11.55 30.69
N LYS A 424 -13.51 11.72 31.75
CA LYS A 424 -14.16 13.01 32.02
C LYS A 424 -13.03 14.04 32.22
N PRO A 425 -13.05 15.19 31.51
CA PRO A 425 -12.07 16.24 31.77
C PRO A 425 -12.17 16.65 33.24
N SER A 426 -11.06 16.55 33.97
CA SER A 426 -10.96 17.13 35.30
C SER A 426 -11.15 18.64 35.16
N ARG A 427 -12.16 19.19 35.82
CA ARG A 427 -12.29 20.65 35.97
C ARG A 427 -11.10 21.11 36.82
N SER A 428 -10.12 21.76 36.19
CA SER A 428 -9.12 22.60 36.85
C SER A 428 -9.68 23.99 37.05
#